data_AF-A0A1F2S6H6-F1
#
_entry.id   AF-A0A1F2S6H6-F1
#
_cell.length_a   1.000
_cell.length_b   1.000
_cell.length_c   1.000
_cell.angle_alpha   90.00
_cell.angle_beta   90.00
_cell.angle_gamma   90.00
#
_symmetry.space_group_name_H-M   'P 1'
#
loop_
_entity.id
_entity.type
_entity.pdbx_description
1 polymer ?
#
loop_
_entity_poly.entity_id
_entity_poly.type
_entity_poly.pdbx_seq_one_letter_code
_entity_poly.pdbx_strand_id
1 'polypeptide(L)'
;MRTLIYKRTHHGDPDITGQFGIFDCMGLVRTWDFEAVIGVGGLGLEPRRHGLDGKVNWIGIGPHKKAAAGKRGPIVSFDHFVFYGSDGPDFEKLAPQLAERIYSRNVRVLMDQLSPSEQQEVDKILVRARHAPPSSGASPKAPVGASRKTSVKGCSR
;
A
#
# COMPACT_ATOMS: atom_id res chain seq x y z
N MET A 1 3.21 9.72 -7.54
CA MET A 1 3.69 8.93 -6.37
C MET A 1 4.28 7.63 -6.88
N ARG A 2 5.47 7.26 -6.42
CA ARG A 2 6.10 5.98 -6.75
C ARG A 2 5.28 4.84 -6.12
N THR A 3 4.56 4.09 -6.94
CA THR A 3 3.48 3.21 -6.47
C THR A 3 3.79 1.76 -6.75
N LEU A 4 3.80 0.93 -5.71
CA LEU A 4 3.90 -0.51 -5.81
C LEU A 4 2.53 -1.11 -6.15
N ILE A 5 2.43 -1.81 -7.26
CA ILE A 5 1.23 -2.56 -7.67
C ILE A 5 1.59 -4.04 -7.67
N TYR A 6 0.80 -4.88 -7.00
CA TYR A 6 1.10 -6.31 -6.97
C TYR A 6 -0.14 -7.19 -6.97
N LYS A 7 0.03 -8.41 -7.49
CA LYS A 7 -1.02 -9.44 -7.49
C LYS A 7 -1.10 -10.15 -6.15
N ARG A 8 -2.31 -10.21 -5.62
CA ARG A 8 -2.72 -10.93 -4.42
C ARG A 8 -3.54 -12.16 -4.81
N THR A 9 -3.28 -13.29 -4.17
CA THR A 9 -4.00 -14.56 -4.43
C THR A 9 -4.86 -15.03 -3.28
N HIS A 10 -4.60 -14.56 -2.06
CA HIS A 10 -5.29 -14.97 -0.83
C HIS A 10 -5.53 -13.78 0.11
N HIS A 11 -6.38 -14.00 1.11
CA HIS A 11 -6.69 -13.03 2.16
C HIS A 11 -5.62 -12.97 3.26
N GLY A 12 -5.75 -12.00 4.16
CA GLY A 12 -4.93 -11.89 5.36
C GLY A 12 -3.72 -10.96 5.27
N ASP A 13 -3.18 -10.64 4.08
CA ASP A 13 -2.03 -9.72 4.00
C ASP A 13 -2.20 -8.65 2.90
N PRO A 14 -2.49 -7.37 3.23
CA PRO A 14 -2.62 -6.83 4.59
C PRO A 14 -3.87 -7.33 5.31
N ASP A 15 -3.89 -7.17 6.62
CA ASP A 15 -5.12 -7.31 7.42
C ASP A 15 -6.06 -6.11 7.22
N ILE A 16 -7.25 -6.21 7.83
CA ILE A 16 -8.27 -5.14 7.80
C ILE A 16 -7.79 -3.84 8.47
N THR A 17 -6.76 -3.91 9.31
CA THR A 17 -6.18 -2.75 9.98
C THR A 17 -5.09 -2.05 9.17
N GLY A 18 -4.71 -2.64 8.03
CA GLY A 18 -3.72 -2.08 7.12
C GLY A 18 -2.28 -2.39 7.49
N GLN A 19 -2.02 -3.52 8.14
CA GLN A 19 -0.68 -4.04 8.35
C GLN A 19 -0.30 -4.99 7.21
N PHE A 20 0.62 -4.54 6.35
CA PHE A 20 1.15 -5.31 5.22
C PHE A 20 2.48 -5.98 5.59
N GLY A 21 2.59 -7.28 5.35
CA GLY A 21 3.69 -8.14 5.73
C GLY A 21 3.44 -9.00 6.97
N ILE A 22 2.21 -9.01 7.52
CA ILE A 22 1.90 -9.79 8.74
C ILE A 22 2.02 -11.29 8.53
N PHE A 23 1.84 -11.78 7.30
CA PHE A 23 2.11 -13.16 6.90
C PHE A 23 3.35 -13.28 6.02
N ASP A 24 4.21 -12.26 6.06
CA ASP A 24 5.46 -12.17 5.31
C ASP A 24 5.27 -12.21 3.77
N CYS A 25 4.07 -11.88 3.27
CA CYS A 25 3.80 -11.80 1.83
C CYS A 25 4.57 -10.64 1.17
N MET A 26 5.18 -10.89 0.01
CA MET A 26 6.04 -9.93 -0.72
C MET A 26 7.44 -9.70 -0.13
N GLY A 27 7.76 -10.25 1.05
CA GLY A 27 9.13 -10.28 1.61
C GLY A 27 9.92 -8.98 1.43
N LEU A 28 11.09 -9.07 0.78
CA LEU A 28 11.99 -7.94 0.54
C LEU A 28 11.40 -6.84 -0.36
N VAL A 29 10.35 -7.10 -1.15
CA VAL A 29 9.68 -6.03 -1.93
C VAL A 29 9.16 -4.94 -1.00
N ARG A 30 8.83 -5.27 0.26
CA ARG A 30 8.39 -4.30 1.27
C ARG A 30 9.50 -3.33 1.70
N THR A 31 10.77 -3.59 1.39
CA THR A 31 11.87 -2.64 1.65
C THR A 31 11.97 -1.55 0.58
N TRP A 32 11.48 -1.81 -0.64
CA TRP A 32 11.60 -0.91 -1.79
C TRP A 32 10.98 0.46 -1.54
N ASP A 33 11.54 1.49 -2.14
CA ASP A 33 11.11 2.88 -1.93
C ASP A 33 9.83 3.21 -2.70
N PHE A 34 8.69 2.72 -2.22
CA PHE A 34 7.37 3.11 -2.69
C PHE A 34 6.73 4.12 -1.72
N GLU A 35 5.93 5.02 -2.26
CA GLU A 35 5.12 6.02 -1.54
C GLU A 35 3.66 5.57 -1.39
N ALA A 36 3.23 4.59 -2.19
CA ALA A 36 1.90 4.00 -2.14
C ALA A 36 1.92 2.53 -2.59
N VAL A 37 0.89 1.78 -2.22
CA VAL A 37 0.67 0.39 -2.63
C VAL A 37 -0.77 0.18 -3.10
N ILE A 38 -0.93 -0.53 -4.20
CA ILE A 38 -2.22 -1.00 -4.71
C ILE A 38 -2.16 -2.53 -4.79
N GLY A 39 -2.98 -3.20 -3.97
CA GLY A 39 -3.17 -4.64 -4.07
C GLY A 39 -4.28 -4.98 -5.05
N VAL A 40 -3.96 -5.78 -6.07
CA VAL A 40 -4.94 -6.25 -7.05
C VAL A 40 -5.06 -7.77 -7.01
N GLY A 41 -6.25 -8.31 -7.22
CA GLY A 41 -6.42 -9.75 -7.32
C GLY A 41 -5.80 -10.29 -8.59
N GLY A 42 -5.12 -11.43 -8.47
CA GLY A 42 -4.69 -12.18 -9.65
C GLY A 42 -5.86 -12.75 -10.45
N LEU A 43 -5.56 -13.33 -11.61
CA LEU A 43 -6.49 -14.19 -12.34
C LEU A 43 -6.15 -15.64 -12.06
N GLY A 44 -7.16 -16.48 -11.78
CA GLY A 44 -6.98 -17.91 -11.55
C GLY A 44 -7.91 -18.49 -10.50
N LEU A 45 -7.80 -19.80 -10.27
CA LEU A 45 -8.66 -20.53 -9.34
C LEU A 45 -8.56 -20.03 -7.90
N GLU A 46 -7.35 -19.74 -7.42
CA GLU A 46 -7.12 -19.31 -6.03
C GLU A 46 -7.71 -17.91 -5.76
N PRO A 47 -7.39 -16.85 -6.53
CA PRO A 47 -8.05 -15.54 -6.37
C PRO A 47 -9.59 -15.63 -6.48
N ARG A 48 -10.12 -16.44 -7.40
CA ARG A 48 -11.56 -16.67 -7.57
C ARG A 48 -12.22 -17.29 -6.35
N ARG A 49 -11.61 -18.33 -5.76
CA ARG A 49 -12.10 -18.95 -4.52
C ARG A 49 -12.19 -17.97 -3.36
N HIS A 50 -11.37 -16.93 -3.39
CA HIS A 50 -11.35 -15.88 -2.40
C HIS A 50 -12.16 -14.63 -2.79
N GLY A 51 -12.80 -14.61 -3.97
CA GLY A 51 -13.55 -13.45 -4.47
C GLY A 51 -12.68 -12.21 -4.74
N LEU A 52 -11.39 -12.41 -4.95
CA LEU A 52 -10.42 -11.33 -5.15
C LEU A 52 -10.18 -11.02 -6.63
N ASP A 53 -10.49 -11.97 -7.53
CA ASP A 53 -10.02 -11.97 -8.91
C ASP A 53 -10.43 -10.73 -9.69
N GLY A 54 -9.47 -10.12 -10.39
CA GLY A 54 -9.73 -8.95 -11.23
C GLY A 54 -10.11 -7.68 -10.46
N LYS A 55 -10.00 -7.64 -9.13
CA LYS A 55 -10.43 -6.49 -8.31
C LYS A 55 -9.27 -5.75 -7.65
N VAL A 56 -9.46 -4.46 -7.39
CA VAL A 56 -8.61 -3.72 -6.44
C VAL A 56 -9.00 -4.12 -5.02
N ASN A 57 -8.14 -4.84 -4.32
CA ASN A 57 -8.49 -5.39 -3.00
C ASN A 57 -8.19 -4.42 -1.85
N TRP A 58 -7.18 -3.57 -2.00
CA TRP A 58 -6.82 -2.57 -1.00
C TRP A 58 -5.87 -1.52 -1.57
N ILE A 59 -5.78 -0.36 -0.90
CA ILE A 59 -4.90 0.74 -1.26
C ILE A 59 -4.27 1.31 0.02
N GLY A 60 -2.96 1.55 0.01
CA GLY A 60 -2.23 2.20 1.09
C GLY A 60 -1.38 3.37 0.57
N ILE A 61 -1.38 4.51 1.25
CA ILE A 61 -0.60 5.71 0.90
C ILE A 61 0.22 6.15 2.11
N GLY A 62 1.47 6.57 1.88
CA GLY A 62 2.37 7.06 2.93
C GLY A 62 2.83 5.93 3.86
N PRO A 63 3.65 4.99 3.37
CA PRO A 63 4.04 3.82 4.14
C PRO A 63 4.99 4.14 5.30
N HIS A 64 4.77 3.49 6.43
CA HIS A 64 5.66 3.43 7.58
C HIS A 64 6.20 2.01 7.72
N LYS A 65 7.51 1.85 7.63
CA LYS A 65 8.17 0.55 7.63
C LYS A 65 8.80 0.27 8.98
N LYS A 66 8.35 -0.78 9.66
CA LYS A 66 8.94 -1.26 10.92
C LYS A 66 9.59 -2.61 10.71
N ALA A 67 10.87 -2.73 11.06
CA ALA A 67 11.55 -4.02 11.06
C ALA A 67 10.80 -5.01 11.97
N ALA A 68 10.68 -6.26 11.53
CA ALA A 68 9.96 -7.30 12.26
C ALA A 68 10.85 -8.53 12.35
N ALA A 69 11.18 -8.95 13.57
CA ALA A 69 12.00 -10.13 13.82
C ALA A 69 11.36 -11.37 13.19
N GLY A 70 12.18 -12.21 12.55
CA GLY A 70 11.72 -13.44 11.89
C GLY A 70 11.01 -13.24 10.54
N LYS A 71 10.96 -12.02 9.98
CA LYS A 71 10.39 -11.74 8.65
C LYS A 71 11.47 -11.32 7.65
N ARG A 72 11.25 -11.62 6.36
CA ARG A 72 12.18 -11.24 5.28
C ARG A 72 12.19 -9.74 5.00
N GLY A 73 11.11 -9.04 5.32
CA GLY A 73 10.97 -7.59 5.14
C GLY A 73 10.13 -6.95 6.25
N PRO A 74 10.06 -5.62 6.29
CA PRO A 74 9.34 -4.89 7.34
C PRO A 74 7.84 -5.19 7.33
N ILE A 75 7.18 -4.94 8.46
CA ILE A 75 5.73 -4.72 8.47
C ILE A 75 5.50 -3.27 8.07
N VAL A 76 4.53 -3.03 7.19
CA VAL A 76 4.21 -1.73 6.62
C VAL A 76 2.81 -1.32 7.03
N SER A 77 2.68 -0.14 7.64
CA SER A 77 1.41 0.55 7.88
C SER A 77 1.34 1.83 7.03
N PHE A 78 0.19 2.50 6.95
CA PHE A 78 -0.03 3.60 6.01
C PHE A 78 -0.68 4.82 6.67
N ASP A 79 -0.33 6.02 6.19
CA ASP A 79 -0.97 7.30 6.54
C ASP A 79 -2.45 7.33 6.08
N HIS A 80 -2.74 6.69 4.94
CA HIS A 80 -4.11 6.46 4.48
C HIS A 80 -4.28 5.04 3.97
N PHE A 81 -5.32 4.35 4.44
CA PHE A 81 -5.56 2.95 4.12
C PHE A 81 -7.03 2.67 3.82
N VAL A 82 -7.28 1.97 2.71
CA VAL A 82 -8.59 1.44 2.35
C VAL A 82 -8.49 -0.05 2.09
N PHE A 83 -9.28 -0.83 2.82
CA PHE A 83 -9.44 -2.26 2.59
C PHE A 83 -10.80 -2.52 1.94
N TYR A 84 -10.80 -3.09 0.74
CA TYR A 84 -12.01 -3.54 0.07
C TYR A 84 -12.24 -5.04 0.20
N GLY A 85 -11.18 -5.84 0.43
CA GLY A 85 -11.28 -7.29 0.41
C GLY A 85 -11.78 -7.80 -0.94
N SER A 86 -12.89 -8.53 -0.94
CA SER A 86 -13.59 -9.04 -2.13
C SER A 86 -14.54 -8.04 -2.79
N ASP A 87 -14.82 -6.92 -2.13
CA ASP A 87 -15.85 -5.95 -2.56
C ASP A 87 -15.24 -4.78 -3.35
N GLY A 88 -13.99 -4.95 -3.76
CA GLY A 88 -13.24 -3.97 -4.53
C GLY A 88 -13.83 -3.68 -5.90
N PRO A 89 -13.55 -2.48 -6.45
CA PRO A 89 -13.90 -2.17 -7.82
C PRO A 89 -13.12 -3.09 -8.77
N ASP A 90 -13.75 -3.37 -9.91
CA ASP A 90 -13.15 -4.07 -11.04
C ASP A 90 -11.91 -3.29 -11.54
N PHE A 91 -10.77 -3.98 -11.56
CA PHE A 91 -9.48 -3.38 -11.88
C PHE A 91 -9.36 -3.06 -13.38
N GLU A 92 -9.86 -3.94 -14.25
CA GLU A 92 -9.83 -3.75 -15.70
C GLU A 92 -10.69 -2.57 -16.13
N LYS A 93 -11.86 -2.39 -15.51
CA LYS A 93 -12.72 -1.22 -15.78
C LYS A 93 -12.12 0.09 -15.26
N LEU A 94 -11.38 0.04 -14.15
CA LEU A 94 -10.83 1.24 -13.52
C LEU A 94 -9.53 1.69 -14.18
N ALA A 95 -8.70 0.73 -14.58
CA ALA A 95 -7.33 0.87 -15.05
C ALA A 95 -7.00 -0.19 -16.12
N PRO A 96 -7.56 -0.07 -17.33
CA PRO A 96 -7.45 -1.09 -18.37
C PRO A 96 -6.01 -1.35 -18.82
N GLN A 97 -5.15 -0.32 -18.91
CA GLN A 97 -3.77 -0.51 -19.37
C GLN A 97 -2.92 -1.21 -18.30
N LEU A 98 -3.10 -0.85 -17.03
CA LEU A 98 -2.45 -1.56 -15.93
C LEU A 98 -2.93 -3.01 -15.84
N ALA A 99 -4.23 -3.26 -16.02
CA ALA A 99 -4.80 -4.61 -16.04
C ALA A 99 -4.22 -5.44 -17.18
N GLU A 100 -4.18 -4.88 -18.39
CA GLU A 100 -3.57 -5.53 -19.55
C GLU A 100 -2.12 -5.91 -19.26
N ARG A 101 -1.29 -4.98 -18.77
CA ARG A 101 0.12 -5.25 -18.48
C ARG A 101 0.30 -6.31 -17.39
N ILE A 102 -0.49 -6.25 -16.34
CA ILE A 102 -0.39 -7.19 -15.20
C ILE A 102 -0.84 -8.60 -15.57
N TYR A 103 -1.92 -8.71 -16.33
CA TYR A 103 -2.55 -9.99 -16.62
C TYR A 103 -1.97 -10.68 -17.86
N SER A 104 -1.81 -9.96 -18.98
CA SER A 104 -1.29 -10.56 -20.23
C SER A 104 0.12 -11.12 -20.09
N ARG A 105 0.97 -10.43 -19.33
CA ARG A 105 2.38 -10.80 -19.11
C ARG A 105 2.60 -11.54 -17.78
N ASN A 106 1.53 -11.89 -17.09
CA ASN A 106 1.57 -12.51 -15.77
C ASN A 106 2.47 -11.78 -14.75
N VAL A 107 2.60 -10.45 -14.85
CA VAL A 107 3.46 -9.65 -13.97
C VAL A 107 2.95 -9.71 -12.53
N ARG A 108 3.81 -10.16 -11.60
CA ARG A 108 3.48 -10.25 -10.17
C ARG A 108 3.54 -8.91 -9.46
N VAL A 109 4.51 -8.07 -9.85
CA VAL A 109 4.81 -6.78 -9.23
C VAL A 109 5.17 -5.78 -10.30
N LEU A 110 4.65 -4.57 -10.17
CA LEU A 110 4.94 -3.43 -11.04
C LEU A 110 5.14 -2.19 -10.16
N MET A 111 6.10 -1.33 -10.50
CA MET A 111 6.38 -0.11 -9.76
C MET A 111 7.08 0.93 -10.64
N ASP A 112 7.98 0.46 -11.49
CA ASP A 112 8.79 1.28 -12.39
C ASP A 112 8.28 1.22 -13.83
N GLN A 113 8.73 2.20 -14.63
CA GLN A 113 8.49 2.26 -16.07
C GLN A 113 7.00 2.22 -16.43
N LEU A 114 6.17 2.94 -15.66
CA LEU A 114 4.80 3.19 -16.04
C LEU A 114 4.76 4.19 -17.20
N SER A 115 3.97 3.88 -18.22
CA SER A 115 3.64 4.86 -19.25
C SER A 115 2.85 6.03 -18.64
N PRO A 116 2.80 7.20 -19.31
CA PRO A 116 1.99 8.32 -18.83
C PRO A 116 0.53 7.93 -18.58
N SER A 117 -0.04 7.08 -19.44
CA SER A 117 -1.42 6.62 -19.31
C SER A 117 -1.62 5.64 -18.14
N GLU A 118 -0.67 4.73 -17.92
CA GLU A 118 -0.67 3.84 -16.74
C GLU A 118 -0.52 4.67 -15.45
N GLN A 119 0.30 5.71 -15.47
CA GLN A 119 0.45 6.61 -14.32
C GLN A 119 -0.85 7.37 -14.01
N GLN A 120 -1.59 7.81 -15.02
CA GLN A 120 -2.91 8.42 -14.83
C GLN A 120 -3.91 7.44 -14.19
N GLU A 121 -3.88 6.18 -14.62
CA GLU A 121 -4.70 5.12 -14.02
C GLU A 121 -4.33 4.86 -12.55
N VAL A 122 -3.02 4.83 -12.23
CA VAL A 122 -2.54 4.78 -10.84
C VAL A 122 -3.10 5.95 -10.04
N ASP A 123 -2.96 7.18 -10.54
CA ASP A 123 -3.39 8.37 -9.81
C ASP A 123 -4.91 8.36 -9.55
N LYS A 124 -5.69 7.90 -10.54
CA LYS A 124 -7.15 7.70 -10.41
C LYS A 124 -7.52 6.68 -9.33
N ILE A 125 -6.76 5.59 -9.21
CA ILE A 125 -6.97 4.60 -8.14
C ILE A 125 -6.61 5.23 -6.78
N LEU A 126 -5.46 5.90 -6.67
CA LEU A 126 -4.98 6.47 -5.42
C LEU A 126 -5.90 7.55 -4.85
N VAL A 127 -6.62 8.32 -5.69
CA VAL A 127 -7.64 9.29 -5.24
C VAL A 127 -8.65 8.65 -4.27
N ARG A 128 -8.98 7.37 -4.45
CA ARG A 128 -9.94 6.65 -3.60
C ARG A 128 -9.49 6.47 -2.15
N ALA A 129 -8.19 6.57 -1.88
CA ALA A 129 -7.63 6.41 -0.55
C ALA A 129 -7.13 7.72 0.07
N ARG A 130 -7.04 8.84 -0.67
CA ARG A 130 -6.43 10.09 -0.17
C ARG A 130 -7.04 10.67 1.10
N HIS A 131 -8.31 10.37 1.37
CA HIS A 131 -9.03 10.84 2.55
C HIS A 131 -9.40 9.71 3.52
N ALA A 132 -8.86 8.51 3.30
CA ALA A 132 -9.09 7.39 4.19
C ALA A 132 -8.34 7.58 5.51
N PRO A 133 -8.84 7.01 6.61
CA PRO A 133 -8.11 7.01 7.88
C PRO A 133 -6.78 6.24 7.75
N PRO A 134 -5.82 6.48 8.66
CA PRO A 134 -4.58 5.71 8.72
C PRO A 134 -4.82 4.25 9.13
N SER A 135 -3.84 3.39 8.83
CA SER A 135 -3.79 2.04 9.39
C SER A 135 -3.83 2.07 10.91
N SER A 136 -4.51 1.11 11.55
CA SER A 136 -4.49 1.02 13.02
C SER A 136 -3.07 0.66 13.47
N GLY A 137 -2.45 1.53 14.29
CA GLY A 137 -1.05 1.40 14.72
C GLY A 137 -0.06 2.27 13.95
N ALA A 138 -0.49 3.04 12.94
CA ALA A 138 0.29 4.17 12.45
C ALA A 138 0.39 5.20 13.59
N SER A 139 1.59 5.37 14.15
CA SER A 139 1.83 6.48 15.07
C SER A 139 1.65 7.78 14.27
N PRO A 140 0.87 8.77 14.74
CA PRO A 140 0.78 10.05 14.07
C PRO A 140 2.20 10.62 13.90
N LYS A 141 2.58 11.02 12.68
CA LYS A 141 3.81 11.81 12.48
C LYS A 141 3.72 13.03 13.41
N ALA A 142 4.66 13.15 14.35
CA ALA A 142 4.85 14.41 15.04
C ALA A 142 5.13 15.48 13.98
N PRO A 143 4.48 16.66 14.05
CA PRO A 143 4.72 17.72 13.08
C PRO A 143 6.20 18.10 13.10
N VAL A 144 6.85 18.00 11.94
CA VAL A 144 8.20 18.51 11.71
C VAL A 144 8.13 20.03 11.83
N GLY A 145 8.53 20.57 12.98
CA GLY A 145 8.62 22.02 13.18
C GLY A 145 8.09 22.53 14.52
N ALA A 146 8.58 22.02 15.64
CA ALA A 146 8.54 22.77 16.89
C ALA A 146 9.96 22.91 17.41
N SER A 147 10.61 24.01 16.99
CA SER A 147 11.89 24.45 17.54
C SER A 147 11.74 24.59 19.05
N ARG A 148 12.45 23.75 19.81
CA ARG A 148 12.52 23.85 21.27
C ARG A 148 13.21 25.18 21.60
N LYS A 149 12.44 26.19 22.00
CA LYS A 149 12.98 27.33 22.73
C LYS A 149 13.41 26.83 24.10
N THR A 150 14.70 26.60 24.27
CA THR A 150 15.35 26.44 25.57
C THR A 150 15.20 27.75 26.35
N SER A 151 14.33 27.76 27.36
CA SER A 151 14.30 28.82 28.38
C SER A 151 15.37 28.51 29.41
N VAL A 152 16.49 29.25 29.35
CA VAL A 152 17.50 29.26 30.41
C VAL A 152 16.93 30.10 31.56
N LYS A 153 16.55 29.45 32.65
CA LYS A 153 16.28 30.13 33.93
C LYS A 153 17.62 30.57 34.52
N GLY A 154 17.89 31.88 34.48
CA GLY A 154 18.92 32.50 35.30
C GLY A 154 18.53 32.42 36.77
N CYS A 155 19.38 31.80 37.58
CA CYS A 155 19.28 31.82 39.03
C CYS A 155 20.02 33.06 39.54
N SER A 156 19.35 33.92 40.29
CA SER A 156 19.99 34.98 41.06
C SER A 156 19.37 35.00 42.45
N ARG A 157 20.18 34.64 43.46
CA ARG A 157 20.41 35.38 44.70
C ARG A 157 21.47 34.66 45.52
#